data_AF-R6HR40-F1
#
_entry.id   AF-R6HR40-F1
#
_cell.length_a   1.000
_cell.length_b   1.000
_cell.length_c   1.000
_cell.angle_alpha   90.00
_cell.angle_beta   90.00
_cell.angle_gamma   90.00
#
_symmetry.space_group_name_H-M   'P 1'
#
loop_
_entity.id
_entity.type
_entity.pdbx_description
1 polymer ?
#
loop_
_entity_poly.entity_id
_entity_poly.type
_entity_poly.pdbx_seq_one_letter_code
_entity_poly.pdbx_strand_id
1 'polypeptide(L)'
;MRRYGWWLFWSLAALLLFFGNGQLWITDSVESNYALTAKEMVLSGDWISPQIYGNYWYDKPVFFYWLTAAGFKIFGFNEFAARFFPALFGMAGLGLLLVLPPA
;
A
#
# COMPACT_ATOMS: atom_id res chain seq x y z
N MET A 1 -14.28 -7.11 -25.66
CA MET A 1 -13.99 -8.20 -24.71
C MET A 1 -15.31 -8.66 -24.07
N ARG A 2 -15.61 -9.96 -24.08
CA ARG A 2 -16.87 -10.51 -23.53
C ARG A 2 -16.94 -10.22 -22.02
N ARG A 3 -18.13 -9.96 -21.45
CA ARG A 3 -18.34 -9.58 -20.02
C ARG A 3 -17.55 -10.44 -19.02
N TYR A 4 -17.41 -11.75 -19.28
CA TYR A 4 -16.65 -12.69 -18.47
C TYR A 4 -15.13 -12.43 -18.41
N GLY A 5 -14.55 -11.83 -19.45
CA GLY A 5 -13.12 -11.51 -19.49
C GLY A 5 -12.74 -10.44 -18.47
N TRP A 6 -13.60 -9.45 -18.24
CA TRP A 6 -13.37 -8.41 -17.24
C TRP A 6 -13.40 -8.96 -15.81
N TRP A 7 -14.34 -9.85 -15.50
CA TRP A 7 -14.39 -10.51 -14.19
C TRP A 7 -13.14 -11.35 -13.94
N LEU A 8 -12.70 -12.12 -14.94
CA LEU A 8 -11.46 -12.89 -14.83
C LEU A 8 -10.25 -11.98 -14.61
N PHE A 9 -10.15 -10.90 -15.39
CA PHE A 9 -9.08 -9.91 -15.25
C PHE A 9 -9.01 -9.33 -13.84
N TRP A 10 -10.13 -8.80 -13.33
CA TRP A 10 -10.17 -8.17 -12.01
C TRP A 10 -9.88 -9.16 -10.88
N SER A 11 -10.38 -10.39 -10.97
CA SER A 11 -10.11 -11.44 -9.99
C SER A 11 -8.63 -11.86 -9.98
N LEU A 12 -8.01 -12.01 -11.15
CA LEU A 12 -6.58 -12.31 -11.24
C LEU A 12 -5.72 -11.16 -10.74
N ALA A 13 -6.08 -9.91 -11.09
CA ALA A 13 -5.40 -8.73 -10.58
C ALA A 13 -5.46 -8.65 -9.05
N ALA A 14 -6.65 -8.85 -8.46
CA ALA A 14 -6.82 -8.88 -7.01
C ALA A 14 -5.99 -10.00 -6.37
N LEU A 15 -6.01 -11.22 -6.93
CA LEU A 15 -5.22 -12.34 -6.42
C LEU A 15 -3.72 -12.03 -6.42
N LEU A 16 -3.20 -11.46 -7.51
CA LEU A 16 -1.77 -11.15 -7.61
C LEU A 16 -1.36 -9.97 -6.71
N LEU A 17 -2.13 -8.88 -6.70
CA LEU A 17 -1.78 -7.66 -5.99
C LEU A 17 -1.95 -7.77 -4.48
N PHE A 18 -2.94 -8.53 -4.00
CA PHE A 18 -3.17 -8.71 -2.58
C PHE A 18 -2.51 -9.98 -2.04
N PHE A 19 -2.84 -11.14 -2.61
CA PHE A 19 -2.31 -12.41 -2.09
C PHE A 19 -0.86 -12.63 -2.55
N GLY A 20 -0.58 -12.59 -3.85
CA GLY A 20 0.76 -12.85 -4.38
C GLY A 20 1.81 -11.88 -3.81
N ASN A 21 1.52 -10.59 -3.86
CA ASN A 21 2.40 -9.54 -3.34
C ASN A 21 2.59 -9.62 -1.82
N GLY A 22 1.56 -10.04 -1.07
CA GLY A 22 1.65 -10.22 0.38
C GLY A 22 2.56 -11.36 0.83
N GLN A 23 2.92 -12.29 -0.07
CA GLN A 23 3.84 -13.40 0.22
C GLN A 23 5.32 -13.04 -0.04
N LEU A 24 5.58 -11.93 -0.73
CA LEU A 24 6.94 -11.51 -1.06
C LEU A 24 7.54 -10.73 0.11
N TRP A 25 8.81 -10.99 0.42
CA TRP A 25 9.53 -10.20 1.42
C TRP A 25 9.76 -8.77 0.93
N ILE A 26 9.79 -7.83 1.87
CA ILE A 26 10.26 -6.47 1.60
C ILE A 26 11.79 -6.53 1.59
N THR A 27 12.38 -6.37 0.41
CA THR A 27 13.84 -6.43 0.20
C THR A 27 14.41 -5.12 -0.33
N ASP A 28 13.57 -4.28 -0.90
CA ASP A 28 13.97 -2.97 -1.39
C ASP A 28 14.18 -1.99 -0.22
N SER A 29 15.27 -1.21 -0.30
CA SER A 29 15.64 -0.26 0.74
C SER A 29 14.62 0.87 0.90
N VAL A 30 14.04 1.34 -0.20
CA VAL A 30 13.05 2.42 -0.19
C VAL A 30 11.74 1.91 0.40
N GLU A 31 11.26 0.75 -0.05
CA GLU A 31 10.07 0.10 0.51
C GLU A 31 10.21 -0.15 2.02
N SER A 32 11.38 -0.65 2.43
CA SER A 32 11.70 -0.89 3.84
C SER A 32 11.61 0.38 4.68
N ASN A 33 12.11 1.51 4.16
CA ASN A 33 12.04 2.79 4.85
C ASN A 33 10.60 3.24 5.06
N TYR A 34 9.73 3.09 4.06
CA TYR A 34 8.32 3.45 4.20
C TYR A 34 7.59 2.56 5.20
N ALA A 35 7.82 1.25 5.13
CA ALA A 35 7.23 0.29 6.05
C ALA A 35 7.70 0.52 7.49
N LEU A 36 9.01 0.73 7.71
CA LEU A 36 9.55 0.98 9.04
C LEU A 36 9.06 2.30 9.62
N THR A 37 9.07 3.38 8.83
CA THR A 37 8.58 4.70 9.28
C THR A 37 7.11 4.62 9.71
N ALA A 38 6.26 4.01 8.89
CA ALA A 38 4.84 3.83 9.22
C ALA A 38 4.65 2.92 10.45
N LYS A 39 5.47 1.88 10.61
CA LYS A 39 5.46 1.02 11.79
C LYS A 39 5.83 1.81 13.05
N GLU A 40 6.89 2.62 13.01
CA GLU A 40 7.31 3.45 14.13
C GLU A 40 6.24 4.48 14.50
N MET A 41 5.55 5.09 13.53
CA MET A 41 4.40 5.98 13.80
C MET A 41 3.26 5.26 14.53
N VAL A 42 2.96 4.00 14.18
CA VAL A 42 1.94 3.21 14.89
C VAL A 42 2.39 2.91 16.32
N LEU A 43 3.66 2.55 16.51
CA LEU A 43 4.22 2.17 17.81
C LEU A 43 4.38 3.36 18.76
N SER A 44 4.81 4.52 18.25
CA SER A 44 5.01 5.74 19.04
C SER A 44 3.70 6.46 19.34
N GLY A 45 2.70 6.32 18.46
CA GLY A 45 1.48 7.10 18.51
C GLY A 45 1.64 8.55 18.02
N ASP A 46 2.83 8.94 17.53
CA ASP A 46 3.03 10.20 16.84
C ASP A 46 2.69 10.03 15.34
N TRP A 47 1.53 10.56 14.96
CA TRP A 47 1.06 10.53 13.57
C TRP A 47 1.45 11.78 12.78
N ILE A 48 2.13 12.75 13.40
CA ILE A 48 2.50 14.02 12.76
C ILE A 48 3.97 14.01 12.38
N SER A 49 4.85 13.58 13.28
CA SER A 49 6.29 13.64 13.10
C SER A 49 6.86 12.23 12.81
N PRO A 50 6.99 11.83 11.53
CA PRO A 50 7.53 10.52 11.19
C PRO A 50 8.96 10.33 11.72
N GLN A 51 9.26 9.12 12.19
CA GLN A 51 10.58 8.71 12.62
C GLN A 51 11.00 7.42 11.92
N ILE A 52 12.31 7.27 11.69
CA ILE A 52 12.92 6.01 11.29
C ILE A 52 14.19 5.79 12.13
N TYR A 53 14.35 4.60 12.69
CA TYR A 53 15.44 4.29 13.62
C TYR A 53 15.51 5.29 14.80
N GLY A 54 14.35 5.80 15.24
CA GLY A 54 14.26 6.78 16.33
C GLY A 54 14.71 8.21 15.98
N ASN A 55 14.97 8.51 14.70
CA ASN A 55 15.31 9.86 14.23
C ASN A 55 14.18 10.44 13.38
N TYR A 56 13.92 11.74 13.50
CA TYR A 56 12.91 12.39 12.65
C TYR A 56 13.23 12.26 11.17
N TRP A 57 12.21 11.95 10.37
CA TRP A 57 12.34 11.58 8.96
C TRP A 57 11.37 12.38 8.08
N TYR A 58 11.72 13.64 7.79
CA TYR A 58 10.89 14.55 6.99
C TYR A 58 11.19 14.51 5.48
N ASP A 59 11.43 13.32 4.92
CA ASP A 59 11.79 13.16 3.50
C ASP A 59 10.57 13.18 2.55
N LYS A 60 9.40 12.79 3.05
CA LYS A 60 8.17 12.64 2.24
C LYS A 60 6.95 13.18 2.97
N PRO A 61 5.92 13.65 2.24
CA PRO A 61 4.65 14.02 2.85
C PRO A 61 4.02 12.85 3.60
N VAL A 62 3.40 13.15 4.74
CA VAL A 62 2.96 12.13 5.71
C VAL A 62 1.84 11.22 5.21
N PHE A 63 1.11 11.64 4.18
CA PHE A 63 -0.09 10.94 3.71
C PHE A 63 0.16 9.47 3.35
N PHE A 64 1.28 9.16 2.70
CA PHE A 64 1.61 7.78 2.39
C PHE A 64 1.86 6.96 3.66
N TYR A 65 2.59 7.51 4.63
CA TYR A 65 2.81 6.84 5.91
C TYR A 65 1.50 6.60 6.66
N TRP A 66 0.53 7.51 6.62
CA TRP A 66 -0.78 7.31 7.22
C TRP A 66 -1.53 6.12 6.62
N LEU A 67 -1.50 5.98 5.29
CA LEU A 67 -2.14 4.85 4.62
C LEU A 67 -1.47 3.53 5.04
N THR A 68 -0.15 3.46 5.00
CA THR A 68 0.59 2.27 5.42
C THR A 68 0.38 1.96 6.90
N ALA A 69 0.38 2.97 7.77
CA ALA A 69 0.13 2.84 9.21
C ALA A 69 -1.32 2.38 9.50
N ALA A 70 -2.30 2.88 8.73
CA ALA A 70 -3.67 2.38 8.79
C ALA A 70 -3.74 0.90 8.36
N GLY A 71 -3.01 0.52 7.32
CA GLY A 71 -2.88 -0.88 6.89
C GLY A 71 -2.35 -1.77 8.01
N PHE A 72 -1.28 -1.33 8.69
CA PHE A 72 -0.73 -2.02 9.84
C PHE A 72 -1.70 -2.11 11.02
N LYS A 73 -2.50 -1.08 11.29
CA LYS A 73 -3.53 -1.15 12.34
C LYS A 73 -4.65 -2.14 12.03
N ILE A 74 -5.03 -2.30 10.76
CA ILE A 74 -6.13 -3.18 10.34
C ILE A 74 -5.66 -4.64 10.23
N PHE A 75 -4.48 -4.86 9.65
CA PHE A 75 -4.02 -6.20 9.24
C PHE A 75 -2.79 -6.71 10.01
N GLY A 76 -2.25 -5.90 10.93
CA GLY A 76 -1.01 -6.21 11.66
C GLY A 76 0.26 -5.83 10.89
N PHE A 77 1.42 -5.94 11.54
CA PHE A 77 2.72 -5.66 10.91
C PHE A 77 3.15 -6.83 10.02
N ASN A 78 2.85 -6.75 8.73
CA ASN A 78 3.27 -7.71 7.71
C ASN A 78 3.33 -7.07 6.32
N GLU A 79 3.87 -7.81 5.36
CA GLU A 79 4.11 -7.38 3.98
C GLU A 79 2.81 -7.07 3.24
N PHE A 80 1.75 -7.85 3.49
CA PHE A 80 0.43 -7.59 2.94
C PHE A 80 -0.10 -6.22 3.40
N ALA A 81 -0.03 -5.92 4.70
CA ALA A 81 -0.50 -4.68 5.28
C ALA A 81 0.27 -3.46 4.74
N ALA A 82 1.58 -3.59 4.55
CA ALA A 82 2.42 -2.52 3.98
C ALA A 82 2.01 -2.13 2.55
N ARG A 83 1.46 -3.09 1.79
CA ARG A 83 1.15 -2.93 0.36
C ARG A 83 -0.35 -2.83 0.07
N PHE A 84 -1.21 -2.96 1.08
CA PHE A 84 -2.67 -2.99 0.92
C PHE A 84 -3.24 -1.75 0.21
N PHE A 85 -2.95 -0.55 0.73
CA PHE A 85 -3.47 0.69 0.14
C PHE A 85 -2.86 1.00 -1.24
N PRO A 86 -1.54 0.82 -1.48
CA PRO A 86 -0.99 0.91 -2.82
C PRO A 86 -1.68 -0.02 -3.83
N ALA A 87 -1.94 -1.28 -3.47
CA ALA A 87 -2.66 -2.24 -4.32
C ALA A 87 -4.10 -1.79 -4.59
N LEU A 88 -4.81 -1.33 -3.55
CA LEU A 88 -6.18 -0.82 -3.65
C LEU A 88 -6.27 0.39 -4.58
N PHE A 89 -5.41 1.39 -4.41
CA PHE A 89 -5.42 2.59 -5.24
C PHE A 89 -4.94 2.33 -6.67
N GLY A 90 -4.01 1.39 -6.87
CA GLY A 90 -3.63 0.94 -8.21
C GLY A 90 -4.81 0.33 -8.97
N MET A 91 -5.58 -0.55 -8.32
CA MET A 91 -6.79 -1.14 -8.90
C MET A 91 -7.88 -0.09 -9.15
N ALA A 92 -8.12 0.80 -8.18
CA ALA A 92 -9.12 1.86 -8.30
C ALA A 92 -8.77 2.84 -9.44
N GLY A 93 -7.50 3.22 -9.56
CA GLY A 93 -7.00 4.09 -10.63
C GLY A 93 -7.19 3.46 -12.01
N LEU A 94 -6.86 2.17 -12.16
CA LEU A 94 -7.13 1.46 -13.41
C LEU A 94 -8.64 1.38 -13.71
N GLY A 95 -9.47 1.13 -12.69
CA GLY A 95 -10.91 1.10 -12.83
C GLY A 95 -11.47 2.43 -13.32
N LEU A 96 -10.95 3.53 -12.77
CA LEU A 96 -11.31 4.88 -13.18
C LEU A 96 -10.93 5.14 -14.65
N LEU A 97 -9.70 4.79 -15.05
CA LEU A 97 -9.23 4.95 -16.43
C LEU A 97 -10.09 4.18 -17.45
N LEU A 98 -10.58 3.00 -17.08
CA LEU A 98 -11.42 2.19 -17.96
C LEU A 98 -12.85 2.73 -18.11
N VAL A 99 -13.30 3.58 -17.17
CA VAL A 99 -14.64 4.18 -17.18
C VAL A 99 -14.64 5.58 -17.80
N LEU A 100 -13.53 6.32 -17.65
CA LEU A 100 -13.42 7.65 -18.22
C LEU A 100 -13.23 7.59 -19.75
N PRO A 101 -13.95 8.42 -20.51
CA PRO A 101 -13.68 8.55 -21.94
C PRO A 101 -12.27 9.12 -22.15
N PRO A 102 -11.56 8.72 -23.22
CA PRO A 102 -10.32 9.38 -23.59
C PRO A 102 -10.59 10.88 -23.81
N ALA A 103 -9.77 11.72 -23.19
CA ALA A 103 -9.83 13.18 -23.34
C ALA A 103 -9.49 13.61 -24.77
#